data_AF-A0A267MQY1-F1
#
_entry.id   AF-A0A267MQY1-F1
#
_cell.length_a   1.000
_cell.length_b   1.000
_cell.length_c   1.000
_cell.angle_alpha   90.00
_cell.angle_beta   90.00
_cell.angle_gamma   90.00
#
_symmetry.space_group_name_H-M   'P 1'
#
loop_
_entity.id
_entity.type
_entity.pdbx_description
1 polymer ?
#
loop_
_entity_poly.entity_id
_entity_poly.type
_entity_poly.pdbx_seq_one_letter_code
_entity_poly.pdbx_strand_id
1 'polypeptide(L)' 'MRRRYARPLRKILRKIRRRIPLSYSEIALYFGIERRIVKNIFFMYRNYGRDSVESITLSDKQIDKIISLKYPKGMIQ' A
#
# COMPACT_ATOMS: atom_id res chain seq x y z
N MET A 1 -22.54 -14.87 1.68
CA MET A 1 -21.90 -14.07 0.61
C MET A 1 -20.42 -13.77 0.90
N ARG A 2 -19.55 -14.78 1.14
CA ARG A 2 -18.14 -14.60 1.60
C ARG A 2 -17.04 -14.90 0.56
N ARG A 3 -17.38 -15.35 -0.65
CA ARG A 3 -16.40 -15.91 -1.61
C ARG A 3 -15.75 -14.90 -2.58
N ARG A 4 -16.29 -13.68 -2.75
CA ARG A 4 -15.80 -12.73 -3.79
C ARG A 4 -14.46 -12.06 -3.46
N TYR A 5 -14.12 -11.85 -2.18
CA TYR A 5 -12.86 -11.18 -1.79
C TYR A 5 -11.66 -12.12 -1.61
N ALA A 6 -11.89 -13.43 -1.53
CA ALA A 6 -10.81 -14.41 -1.30
C ALA A 6 -9.84 -14.52 -2.49
N ARG A 7 -10.32 -14.39 -3.73
CA ARG A 7 -9.47 -14.46 -4.94
C ARG A 7 -8.55 -13.24 -5.10
N PRO A 8 -9.05 -11.99 -4.94
CA PRO A 8 -8.20 -10.79 -4.99
C PRO A 8 -7.06 -10.78 -3.97
N LEU A 9 -7.34 -11.14 -2.71
CA LEU A 9 -6.33 -11.15 -1.63
C LEU A 9 -5.20 -12.15 -1.91
N ARG A 10 -5.52 -13.35 -2.42
CA ARG A 10 -4.50 -14.34 -2.82
C ARG A 10 -3.55 -13.81 -3.90
N LYS A 11 -4.07 -13.07 -4.89
CA LYS A 11 -3.25 -12.45 -5.94
C LYS A 11 -2.32 -11.38 -5.37
N ILE A 12 -2.82 -10.57 -4.44
CA ILE A 12 -2.03 -9.53 -3.75
C ILE A 12 -0.91 -10.18 -2.93
N LEU A 13 -1.22 -11.17 -2.09
CA LEU A 13 -0.22 -11.88 -1.28
C LEU A 13 0.89 -12.50 -2.16
N ARG A 14 0.53 -13.06 -3.31
CA ARG A 14 1.52 -13.58 -4.28
C ARG A 14 2.43 -12.48 -4.84
N LYS A 15 1.88 -11.30 -5.15
CA LYS A 15 2.68 -10.15 -5.59
C LYS A 15 3.64 -9.67 -4.50
N ILE A 16 3.17 -9.56 -3.25
CA ILE A 16 4.00 -9.19 -2.09
C ILE A 16 5.18 -10.16 -1.96
N ARG A 17 4.91 -11.48 -1.98
CA ARG A 17 5.96 -12.51 -1.91
C ARG A 17 6.97 -12.41 -3.04
N ARG A 18 6.53 -12.02 -4.24
CA ARG A 18 7.38 -11.81 -5.42
C ARG A 18 7.97 -10.39 -5.52
N ARG A 19 7.77 -9.53 -4.51
CA ARG A 19 8.17 -8.12 -4.51
C ARG A 19 7.69 -7.35 -5.75
N ILE A 20 6.52 -7.71 -6.28
CA ILE A 20 5.90 -7.00 -7.40
C ILE A 20 5.15 -5.78 -6.84
N PRO A 21 5.41 -4.56 -7.35
CA PRO A 21 4.71 -3.36 -6.93
C PRO A 21 3.18 -3.51 -7.01
N LEU A 22 2.50 -3.06 -5.96
CA LEU A 22 1.05 -3.04 -5.91
C LEU A 22 0.47 -1.73 -6.49
N SER A 23 -0.72 -1.82 -7.07
CA SER A 23 -1.53 -0.64 -7.39
C SER A 23 -2.16 -0.06 -6.12
N TYR A 24 -2.61 1.21 -6.18
CA TYR A 24 -3.28 1.83 -5.03
C TYR A 24 -4.55 1.10 -4.60
N SER A 25 -5.29 0.52 -5.57
CA SER A 25 -6.47 -0.29 -5.27
C SER A 25 -6.13 -1.61 -4.57
N GLU A 26 -5.01 -2.23 -4.94
CA GLU A 26 -4.53 -3.45 -4.28
C GLU A 26 -4.05 -3.17 -2.85
N ILE A 27 -3.36 -2.04 -2.63
CA ILE A 27 -2.93 -1.62 -1.30
C ILE A 27 -4.14 -1.29 -0.41
N ALA A 28 -5.11 -0.53 -0.95
CA ALA A 28 -6.36 -0.20 -0.27
C ALA A 28 -7.10 -1.47 0.17
N LEU A 29 -7.24 -2.44 -0.74
CA LEU A 29 -7.87 -3.72 -0.45
C LEU A 29 -7.10 -4.54 0.59
N TYR A 30 -5.75 -4.53 0.56
CA TYR A 30 -4.92 -5.27 1.49
C TYR A 30 -5.00 -4.74 2.93
N PHE A 31 -5.08 -3.42 3.08
CA PHE A 31 -5.21 -2.77 4.39
C PHE A 31 -6.67 -2.58 4.85
N GLY A 32 -7.65 -2.85 3.98
CA GLY A 32 -9.06 -2.60 4.28
C GLY A 32 -9.38 -1.11 4.44
N ILE A 33 -8.65 -0.23 3.72
CA ILE A 33 -8.81 1.23 3.78
C ILE A 33 -9.26 1.78 2.44
N GLU A 34 -9.71 3.03 2.43
CA GLU A 34 -10.12 3.69 1.20
C GLU A 34 -8.95 4.02 0.27
N ARG A 35 -9.15 3.84 -1.05
CA ARG A 35 -8.14 4.17 -2.07
C ARG A 35 -7.68 5.63 -2.02
N ARG A 36 -8.55 6.57 -1.60
CA ARG A 36 -8.17 7.99 -1.46
C ARG A 36 -7.10 8.20 -0.38
N ILE A 37 -7.16 7.45 0.72
CA ILE A 37 -6.15 7.51 1.80
C ILE A 37 -4.80 7.08 1.24
N VAL A 38 -4.77 5.97 0.49
CA VAL A 38 -3.55 5.49 -0.16
C VAL A 38 -2.99 6.52 -1.14
N LYS A 39 -3.85 7.15 -1.96
CA LYS A 39 -3.43 8.22 -2.89
C LYS A 39 -2.80 9.41 -2.14
N ASN A 40 -3.42 9.85 -1.05
CA ASN A 40 -2.93 10.98 -0.27
C ASN A 40 -1.56 10.69 0.36
N ILE A 41 -1.38 9.49 0.93
CA ILE A 41 -0.09 9.02 1.45
C ILE A 41 0.99 9.11 0.35
N PHE A 42 0.70 8.59 -0.85
CA PHE A 42 1.67 8.64 -1.95
C PHE A 42 1.88 10.05 -2.51
N PHE A 43 0.86 10.90 -2.50
CA PHE A 43 1.01 12.30 -2.89
C PHE A 43 1.94 13.03 -1.93
N MET A 44 1.74 12.90 -0.62
CA MET A 44 2.62 13.51 0.37
C MET A 44 4.04 12.96 0.29
N TYR A 45 4.17 11.62 0.24
CA TYR A 45 5.48 10.96 0.16
C TYR A 45 6.31 11.43 -1.03
N ARG A 46 5.69 11.60 -2.21
CA ARG A 46 6.42 12.01 -3.44
C ARG A 46 6.83 13.47 -3.44
N ASN A 47 6.03 14.35 -2.85
CA ASN A 47 6.29 15.79 -2.90
C ASN A 47 7.12 16.28 -1.71
N TYR A 48 6.98 15.64 -0.55
CA TYR A 48 7.54 16.14 0.72
C TYR A 48 8.40 15.10 1.46
N GLY A 49 8.52 13.88 0.92
CA GLY A 49 9.27 12.80 1.56
C GLY A 49 8.49 12.09 2.66
N ARG A 50 9.12 11.10 3.30
CA ARG A 50 8.47 10.26 4.33
C ARG A 50 8.12 11.02 5.60
N ASP A 51 8.97 11.94 6.03
CA ASP A 51 8.85 12.62 7.33
C ASP A 51 7.61 13.54 7.38
N SER A 52 7.11 13.97 6.24
CA SER A 52 5.87 14.75 6.12
C SER A 52 4.61 13.90 5.91
N VAL A 53 4.72 12.56 5.89
CA VAL A 53 3.56 11.68 5.73
C VAL A 53 2.97 11.36 7.09
N GLU A 54 1.85 12.00 7.41
CA GLU A 54 1.09 11.74 8.62
C GLU A 54 -0.30 11.16 8.33
N SER A 55 -0.86 10.43 9.30
CA SER A 55 -2.23 9.93 9.24
C SER A 55 -2.82 9.78 10.63
N ILE A 56 -4.02 10.32 10.83
CA ILE A 56 -4.78 10.15 12.08
C ILE A 56 -5.24 8.69 12.25
N THR A 57 -5.39 7.94 11.16
CA THR A 57 -6.00 6.60 11.15
C THR A 57 -4.99 5.46 10.95
N LEU A 58 -3.73 5.76 10.66
CA LEU A 58 -2.68 4.77 10.40
C LEU A 58 -1.45 5.11 11.20
N SER A 59 -0.86 4.09 11.84
CA SER A 59 0.46 4.22 12.46
C SER A 59 1.56 4.42 11.43
N ASP A 60 2.68 5.00 11.85
CA ASP A 60 3.89 5.14 11.00
C ASP A 60 4.33 3.82 10.37
N LYS A 61 4.29 2.74 11.15
CA LYS A 61 4.62 1.39 10.66
C LYS A 61 3.68 0.92 9.54
N GLN A 62 2.40 1.27 9.60
CA GLN A 62 1.45 0.97 8.53
C GLN A 62 1.73 1.83 7.30
N ILE A 63 2.04 3.11 7.48
CA ILE A 63 2.43 4.03 6.41
C ILE A 63 3.70 3.53 5.69
N ASP A 64 4.74 3.15 6.43
CA ASP A 64 5.97 2.57 5.88
C ASP A 64 5.69 1.30 5.07
N LYS A 65 4.80 0.45 5.61
CA LYS A 65 4.38 -0.76 4.93
C LYS A 65 3.59 -0.45 3.65
N ILE A 66 2.71 0.55 3.66
CA ILE A 66 2.01 1.03 2.46
C ILE A 66 3.01 1.48 1.39
N ILE A 67 3.98 2.33 1.77
CA ILE A 67 4.98 2.88 0.85
C ILE A 67 5.83 1.77 0.25
N SER A 68 6.34 0.85 1.08
CA SER A 68 7.16 -0.29 0.62
C SER A 68 6.42 -1.28 -0.30
N LEU A 69 5.08 -1.37 -0.23
CA LEU A 69 4.31 -2.21 -1.16
C LEU A 69 4.24 -1.63 -2.58
N LYS A 70 4.42 -0.31 -2.72
CA LYS A 70 4.52 0.35 -4.02
C LYS A 70 5.97 0.43 -4.50
N TYR A 71 6.91 0.55 -3.57
CA TYR A 71 8.35 0.65 -3.80
C TYR A 71 9.12 -0.42 -3.01
N PRO A 72 9.05 -1.70 -3.43
CA PRO A 72 9.72 -2.78 -2.71
C PRO A 72 11.25 -2.64 -2.77
N LYS A 73 11.92 -2.81 -1.62
CA LYS A 73 13.39 -2.76 -1.51
C LYS A 73 14.05 -3.75 -2.49
N GLY A 74 15.00 -3.26 -3.28
CA GLY A 74 15.74 -4.01 -4.31
C GLY A 74 15.29 -3.74 -5.74
N MET A 75 14.25 -2.94 -5.96
CA MET A 75 13.95 -2.29 -7.25
C MET A 75 14.41 -0.84 -7.15
N ILE A 76 15.72 -0.61 -7.22
CA ILE A 76 16.31 0.73 -7.30
C ILE A 76 16.24 1.19 -8.77
N GLN A 77 15.85 2.45 -9.00
CA GLN A 77 16.02 3.15 -10.27
C GLN A 77 17.47 3.55 -10.46
#